data_AF-A0AA88YFE2-F1
#
_entry.id   AF-A0AA88YFE2-F1
#
_cell.length_a   1.000
_cell.length_b   1.000
_cell.length_c   1.000
_cell.angle_alpha   90.00
_cell.angle_beta   90.00
_cell.angle_gamma   90.00
#
_symmetry.space_group_name_H-M   'P 1'
#
loop_
_entity.id
_entity.type
_entity.pdbx_description
1 polymer ?
#
loop_
_entity_poly.entity_id
_entity_poly.type
_entity_poly.pdbx_seq_one_letter_code
_entity_poly.pdbx_strand_id
1 'polypeptide(L)'
;MAEIHCCWKDVDRLVFFFTLCFGIGSWITINGLWVELPSIVPHVPEGWTLPSYLSVIGQIANIGPITVTLIHFFAPGKLKDTVAAYGIIGIGAISCILLSFTWDTTGYIGGSEHSVALLVLVFFTSLADCTSSVVFIPFMSVYKPVYMTALYIGEGMSGLFPGFVALGQGVGQSSCQNVTKFNQTINMTYYEMEMVYEGLNFPVRDFFFFLCGMMVISGIGFTMLNFLPHCKKEQIQPKPKSPSVVSMPYVDSTFPTPAHALRNTTNSTDISTYSVLYEDAHLDRSLSQSAQSDTTDKQDVQEENFAKLSIETKAYLLLIIGVLSFAGNGLLSSTSTYSSLPYGEKHIISPSRSVTSQIQWRA
;
A
#
# COMPACT_ATOMS: atom_id res chain seq x y z
N MET A 1 17.47 22.71 -4.46
CA MET A 1 16.89 22.84 -3.10
C MET A 1 15.77 23.86 -3.00
N ALA A 2 15.75 24.95 -3.79
CA ALA A 2 14.65 25.93 -3.77
C ALA A 2 13.29 25.40 -4.29
N GLU A 3 13.29 24.49 -5.28
CA GLU A 3 12.04 23.92 -5.83
C GLU A 3 11.30 22.99 -4.84
N ILE A 4 12.02 22.32 -3.94
CA ILE A 4 11.41 21.42 -2.95
C ILE A 4 10.65 22.25 -1.89
N HIS A 5 11.13 23.45 -1.55
CA HIS A 5 10.48 24.32 -0.57
C HIS A 5 9.17 24.94 -1.08
N CYS A 6 8.99 25.08 -2.40
CA CYS A 6 7.73 25.60 -2.96
C CYS A 6 6.61 24.54 -2.87
N CYS A 7 6.95 23.26 -3.04
CA CYS A 7 5.98 22.16 -3.15
C CYS A 7 5.18 21.88 -1.85
N TRP A 8 5.73 22.20 -0.68
CA TRP A 8 5.09 21.95 0.61
C TRP A 8 4.27 23.13 1.15
N LYS A 9 4.30 24.28 0.47
CA LYS A 9 3.73 25.53 0.99
C LYS A 9 2.20 25.57 0.91
N ASP A 10 1.61 24.82 -0.02
CA ASP A 10 0.16 24.76 -0.27
C ASP A 10 -0.46 23.39 0.07
N VAL A 11 0.18 22.62 0.96
CA VAL A 11 -0.32 21.29 1.37
C VAL A 11 -1.32 21.44 2.51
N ASP A 12 -2.54 20.97 2.28
CA ASP A 12 -3.53 20.88 3.33
C ASP A 12 -3.17 19.73 4.29
N ARG A 13 -2.89 20.08 5.54
CA ARG A 13 -2.44 19.12 6.57
C ARG A 13 -3.48 18.07 6.90
N LEU A 14 -4.77 18.39 6.76
CA LEU A 14 -5.87 17.48 7.07
C LEU A 14 -6.04 16.46 5.94
N VAL A 15 -5.96 16.88 4.68
CA VAL A 15 -5.94 15.96 3.53
C VAL A 15 -4.72 15.05 3.60
N PHE A 16 -3.55 15.61 3.95
CA PHE A 16 -2.33 14.83 4.15
C PHE A 16 -2.50 13.77 5.24
N PHE A 17 -3.05 14.15 6.40
CA PHE A 17 -3.28 13.23 7.51
C PHE A 17 -4.26 12.11 7.14
N PHE A 18 -5.41 12.41 6.52
CA PHE A 18 -6.35 11.37 6.12
C PHE A 18 -5.80 10.46 5.02
N THR A 19 -4.97 10.99 4.12
CA THR A 19 -4.27 10.19 3.11
C THR A 19 -3.26 9.25 3.75
N LEU A 20 -2.55 9.71 4.77
CA LEU A 20 -1.64 8.89 5.56
C LEU A 20 -2.40 7.79 6.29
N CYS A 21 -3.51 8.11 6.97
CA CYS A 21 -4.37 7.10 7.61
C CYS A 21 -4.90 6.06 6.61
N PHE A 22 -5.33 6.51 5.44
CA PHE A 22 -5.78 5.65 4.36
C PHE A 22 -4.65 4.71 3.91
N GLY A 23 -3.46 5.26 3.67
CA GLY A 23 -2.27 4.52 3.27
C GLY A 23 -1.80 3.47 4.28
N ILE A 24 -1.97 3.71 5.59
CA ILE A 24 -1.64 2.69 6.61
C ILE A 24 -2.42 1.39 6.35
N GLY A 25 -3.68 1.48 5.96
CA GLY A 25 -4.54 0.32 5.73
C GLY A 25 -4.16 -0.55 4.53
N SER A 26 -3.14 -0.19 3.74
CA SER A 26 -2.77 -0.97 2.55
C SER A 26 -2.04 -2.27 2.88
N TRP A 27 -1.23 -2.28 3.95
CA TRP A 27 -0.36 -3.41 4.30
C TRP A 27 -0.35 -3.72 5.81
N ILE A 28 -1.10 -2.97 6.62
CA ILE A 28 -1.07 -3.10 8.10
C ILE A 28 -1.40 -4.51 8.55
N THR A 29 -2.27 -5.21 7.81
CA THR A 29 -2.79 -6.48 8.24
C THR A 29 -1.79 -7.61 8.02
N ILE A 30 -1.20 -7.75 6.83
CA ILE A 30 -0.14 -8.73 6.58
C ILE A 30 1.15 -8.39 7.33
N ASN A 31 1.52 -7.11 7.42
CA ASN A 31 2.71 -6.70 8.18
C ASN A 31 2.53 -7.02 9.67
N GLY A 32 1.35 -6.75 10.22
CA GLY A 32 1.01 -7.14 11.58
C GLY A 32 1.10 -8.64 11.81
N LEU A 33 0.54 -9.45 10.90
CA LEU A 33 0.61 -10.90 11.00
C LEU A 33 2.06 -11.41 11.02
N TRP A 34 2.94 -10.88 10.17
CA TRP A 34 4.36 -11.27 10.15
C TRP A 34 5.07 -10.97 11.45
N VAL A 35 4.77 -9.82 12.07
CA VAL A 35 5.34 -9.46 13.36
C VAL A 35 4.81 -10.35 14.48
N GLU A 36 3.54 -10.76 14.42
CA GLU A 36 2.89 -11.60 15.44
C GLU A 36 3.21 -13.09 15.31
N LEU A 37 3.77 -13.49 14.17
CA LEU A 37 4.00 -14.88 13.80
C LEU A 37 4.77 -15.71 14.85
N PRO A 38 5.83 -15.20 15.53
CA PRO A 38 6.53 -15.96 16.56
C PRO A 38 5.64 -16.34 17.77
N SER A 39 4.58 -15.58 18.05
CA SER A 39 3.62 -15.87 19.12
C SER A 39 2.59 -16.93 18.70
N ILE A 40 2.27 -17.00 17.40
CA ILE A 40 1.28 -17.94 16.83
C ILE A 40 1.90 -19.31 16.63
N VAL A 41 3.13 -19.37 16.13
CA VAL A 41 3.83 -20.61 15.74
C VAL A 41 3.80 -21.71 16.81
N PRO A 42 4.02 -21.44 18.11
CA PRO A 42 3.98 -22.48 19.15
C PRO A 42 2.61 -23.12 19.38
N HIS A 43 1.53 -22.45 18.96
CA HIS A 43 0.15 -22.84 19.24
C HIS A 43 -0.52 -23.55 18.06
N VAL A 44 0.05 -23.46 16.86
CA VAL A 44 -0.51 -24.02 15.63
C VAL A 44 0.17 -25.34 15.23
N PRO A 45 -0.56 -26.30 14.63
CA PRO A 45 -0.01 -27.59 14.20
C PRO A 45 1.07 -27.47 13.12
N GLU A 46 1.07 -26.40 12.32
CA GLU A 46 2.09 -26.17 11.28
C GLU A 46 3.47 -25.81 11.85
N GLY A 47 3.53 -25.27 13.07
CA GLY A 47 4.77 -24.77 13.67
C GLY A 47 5.54 -23.84 12.72
N TRP A 48 6.86 -24.02 12.65
CA TRP A 48 7.74 -23.23 11.80
C TRP A 48 7.61 -23.50 10.29
N THR A 49 6.68 -24.36 9.85
CA THR A 49 6.32 -24.46 8.42
C THR A 49 5.25 -23.43 8.02
N LEU A 50 4.55 -22.84 9.00
CA LEU A 50 3.53 -21.82 8.80
C LEU A 50 4.01 -20.63 7.94
N PRO A 51 5.18 -20.01 8.19
CA PRO A 51 5.66 -18.88 7.38
C PRO A 51 5.74 -19.20 5.88
N SER A 52 6.11 -20.43 5.54
CA SER A 52 6.17 -20.89 4.14
C SER A 52 4.78 -20.97 3.52
N TYR A 53 3.78 -21.43 4.30
CA TYR A 53 2.38 -21.50 3.84
C TYR A 53 1.83 -20.09 3.61
N LEU A 54 2.10 -19.15 4.52
CA LEU A 54 1.67 -17.76 4.39
C LEU A 54 2.26 -17.08 3.15
N SER A 55 3.53 -17.34 2.83
CA SER A 55 4.16 -16.82 1.61
C SER A 55 3.50 -17.35 0.33
N VAL A 56 3.16 -18.64 0.28
CA VAL A 56 2.45 -19.22 -0.87
C VAL A 56 1.03 -18.63 -0.99
N ILE A 57 0.33 -18.48 0.13
CA ILE A 57 -1.00 -17.85 0.16
C ILE A 57 -0.95 -16.41 -0.33
N GLY A 58 0.04 -15.63 0.11
CA GLY A 58 0.26 -14.26 -0.37
C GLY A 58 0.50 -14.20 -1.88
N GLN A 59 1.23 -15.17 -2.44
CA GLN A 59 1.42 -15.25 -3.89
C GLN A 59 0.13 -15.56 -4.65
N ILE A 60 -0.71 -16.47 -4.12
CA ILE A 60 -2.03 -16.79 -4.71
C ILE A 60 -2.96 -15.56 -4.64
N ALA A 61 -2.86 -14.77 -3.57
CA ALA A 61 -3.66 -13.57 -3.37
C ALA A 61 -3.44 -12.47 -4.43
N ASN A 62 -2.35 -12.54 -5.23
CA ASN A 62 -2.16 -11.70 -6.41
C ASN A 62 -3.28 -11.83 -7.46
N ILE A 63 -4.14 -12.84 -7.34
CA ILE A 63 -5.40 -12.90 -8.09
C ILE A 63 -6.26 -11.64 -7.91
N GLY A 64 -6.16 -10.94 -6.78
CA GLY A 64 -6.87 -9.67 -6.52
C GLY A 64 -6.50 -8.56 -7.51
N PRO A 65 -5.23 -8.10 -7.56
CA PRO A 65 -4.72 -7.18 -8.58
C PRO A 65 -5.07 -7.58 -10.03
N ILE A 66 -4.91 -8.87 -10.35
CA ILE A 66 -5.24 -9.40 -11.68
C ILE A 66 -6.73 -9.19 -11.97
N THR A 67 -7.60 -9.51 -11.01
CA THR A 67 -9.05 -9.35 -11.14
C THR A 67 -9.43 -7.89 -11.39
N VAL A 68 -8.88 -6.95 -10.62
CA VAL A 68 -9.09 -5.51 -10.83
C VAL A 68 -8.65 -5.09 -12.23
N THR A 69 -7.46 -5.49 -12.64
CA THR A 69 -6.90 -5.17 -13.97
C THR A 69 -7.78 -5.70 -15.10
N LEU A 70 -8.24 -6.96 -15.00
CA LEU A 70 -9.14 -7.56 -15.98
C LEU A 70 -10.49 -6.85 -16.04
N ILE A 71 -11.04 -6.41 -14.90
CA ILE A 71 -12.29 -5.64 -14.87
C ILE A 71 -12.11 -4.29 -15.57
N HIS A 72 -11.00 -3.58 -15.33
CA HIS A 72 -10.71 -2.33 -16.05
C HIS A 72 -10.51 -2.55 -17.55
N PHE A 73 -9.92 -3.69 -17.95
CA PHE A 73 -9.70 -4.02 -19.35
C PHE A 73 -11.01 -4.40 -20.09
N PHE A 74 -11.81 -5.31 -19.53
CA PHE A 74 -13.02 -5.81 -20.19
C PHE A 74 -14.25 -4.93 -19.99
N ALA A 75 -14.30 -4.16 -18.90
CA ALA A 75 -15.47 -3.37 -18.52
C ALA A 75 -15.07 -1.97 -18.01
N PRO A 76 -14.47 -1.13 -18.88
CA PRO A 76 -14.03 0.21 -18.49
C PRO A 76 -15.19 1.02 -17.90
N GLY A 77 -14.98 1.59 -16.72
CA GLY A 77 -15.96 2.40 -16.00
C GLY A 77 -17.00 1.65 -15.16
N LYS A 78 -17.00 0.30 -15.15
CA LYS A 78 -17.92 -0.46 -14.29
C LYS A 78 -17.45 -0.58 -12.84
N LEU A 79 -16.14 -0.62 -12.62
CA LEU A 79 -15.56 -0.58 -11.28
C LEU A 79 -15.27 0.87 -10.91
N LYS A 80 -15.93 1.36 -9.86
CA LYS A 80 -15.58 2.65 -9.26
C LYS A 80 -14.50 2.40 -8.23
N ASP A 81 -13.39 3.13 -8.32
CA ASP A 81 -12.26 3.01 -7.38
C ASP A 81 -12.72 3.19 -5.93
N THR A 82 -13.72 4.05 -5.69
CA THR A 82 -14.33 4.23 -4.38
C THR A 82 -14.98 2.95 -3.82
N VAL A 83 -15.69 2.20 -4.66
CA VAL A 83 -16.35 0.95 -4.26
C VAL A 83 -15.31 -0.12 -4.02
N ALA A 84 -14.29 -0.21 -4.89
CA ALA A 84 -13.18 -1.14 -4.73
C ALA A 84 -12.42 -0.88 -3.42
N ALA A 85 -12.11 0.38 -3.09
CA ALA A 85 -11.43 0.75 -1.86
C ALA A 85 -12.23 0.39 -0.60
N TYR A 86 -13.53 0.69 -0.53
CA TYR A 86 -14.37 0.24 0.58
C TYR A 86 -14.46 -1.28 0.67
N GLY A 87 -14.52 -1.98 -0.47
CA GLY A 87 -14.51 -3.44 -0.51
C GLY A 87 -13.24 -4.03 0.10
N ILE A 88 -12.08 -3.50 -0.30
CA ILE A 88 -10.76 -3.91 0.21
C ILE A 88 -10.66 -3.67 1.73
N ILE A 89 -10.97 -2.46 2.18
CA ILE A 89 -10.94 -2.11 3.60
C ILE A 89 -11.90 -2.98 4.41
N GLY A 90 -13.11 -3.21 3.88
CA GLY A 90 -14.11 -4.07 4.50
C GLY A 90 -13.63 -5.52 4.62
N ILE A 91 -13.09 -6.10 3.55
CA ILE A 91 -12.53 -7.45 3.56
C ILE A 91 -11.40 -7.56 4.59
N GLY A 92 -10.47 -6.61 4.62
CA GLY A 92 -9.37 -6.60 5.59
C GLY A 92 -9.87 -6.50 7.03
N ALA A 93 -10.78 -5.57 7.32
CA ALA A 93 -11.35 -5.41 8.66
C ALA A 93 -12.14 -6.65 9.12
N ILE A 94 -12.98 -7.22 8.25
CA ILE A 94 -13.75 -8.44 8.53
C ILE A 94 -12.79 -9.63 8.75
N SER A 95 -11.72 -9.73 7.97
CA SER A 95 -10.75 -10.82 8.12
C SER A 95 -9.99 -10.69 9.44
N CYS A 96 -9.56 -9.48 9.83
CA CYS A 96 -8.88 -9.25 11.12
C CYS A 96 -9.78 -9.52 12.33
N ILE A 97 -11.06 -9.11 12.29
CA ILE A 97 -11.97 -9.40 13.40
C ILE A 97 -12.28 -10.90 13.51
N LEU A 98 -12.43 -11.61 12.39
CA LEU A 98 -12.59 -13.06 12.40
C LEU A 98 -11.32 -13.74 12.91
N LEU A 99 -10.14 -13.31 12.45
CA LEU A 99 -8.84 -13.82 12.91
C LEU A 99 -8.72 -13.71 14.43
N SER A 100 -9.15 -12.59 15.03
CA SER A 100 -9.13 -12.40 16.48
C SER A 100 -9.82 -13.56 17.23
N PHE A 101 -10.90 -14.12 16.69
CA PHE A 101 -11.64 -15.21 17.34
C PHE A 101 -11.27 -16.62 16.86
N THR A 102 -10.73 -16.78 15.65
CA THR A 102 -10.56 -18.10 15.02
C THR A 102 -9.13 -18.43 14.64
N TRP A 103 -8.13 -17.66 15.07
CA TRP A 103 -6.72 -17.90 14.73
C TRP A 103 -6.18 -19.23 15.29
N ASP A 104 -6.71 -19.70 16.42
CA ASP A 104 -6.35 -20.95 17.10
C ASP A 104 -7.24 -22.14 16.71
N THR A 105 -8.19 -21.92 15.80
CA THR A 105 -9.13 -22.96 15.37
C THR A 105 -8.49 -23.85 14.30
N THR A 106 -8.41 -25.15 14.59
CA THR A 106 -7.85 -26.17 13.71
C THR A 106 -8.93 -27.00 13.00
N GLY A 107 -8.56 -27.60 11.87
CA GLY A 107 -9.38 -28.50 11.07
C GLY A 107 -8.55 -29.60 10.43
N TYR A 108 -9.16 -30.75 10.17
CA TYR A 108 -8.46 -31.93 9.65
C TYR A 108 -8.51 -31.96 8.12
N ILE A 109 -7.36 -31.88 7.44
CA ILE A 109 -7.24 -31.93 5.98
C ILE A 109 -6.12 -32.91 5.61
N GLY A 110 -6.39 -33.84 4.70
CA GLY A 110 -5.34 -34.70 4.14
C GLY A 110 -4.65 -35.64 5.13
N GLY A 111 -5.27 -35.94 6.28
CA GLY A 111 -4.69 -36.82 7.29
C GLY A 111 -3.91 -36.10 8.40
N SER A 112 -3.83 -34.78 8.36
CA SER A 112 -3.19 -33.95 9.38
C SER A 112 -4.09 -32.80 9.84
N GLU A 113 -3.85 -32.33 11.06
CA GLU A 113 -4.50 -31.15 11.62
C GLU A 113 -3.83 -29.88 11.09
N HIS A 114 -4.63 -28.90 10.69
CA HIS A 114 -4.18 -27.66 10.08
C HIS A 114 -4.99 -26.46 10.62
N SER A 115 -4.39 -25.29 10.68
CA SER A 115 -5.02 -24.02 11.07
C SER A 115 -5.83 -23.44 9.91
N VAL A 116 -6.85 -24.17 9.47
CA VAL A 116 -7.61 -23.86 8.25
C VAL A 116 -8.22 -22.45 8.30
N ALA A 117 -8.77 -22.06 9.46
CA ALA A 117 -9.36 -20.75 9.65
C ALA A 117 -8.31 -19.63 9.49
N LEU A 118 -7.15 -19.79 10.12
CA LEU A 118 -6.01 -18.88 9.98
C LEU A 118 -5.60 -18.75 8.50
N LEU A 119 -5.33 -19.86 7.81
CA LEU A 119 -4.86 -19.86 6.42
C LEU A 119 -5.86 -19.20 5.45
N VAL A 120 -7.16 -19.49 5.59
CA VAL A 120 -8.21 -18.91 4.75
C VAL A 120 -8.37 -17.42 5.02
N LEU A 121 -8.34 -16.99 6.27
CA LEU A 121 -8.47 -15.56 6.60
C LEU A 121 -7.22 -14.78 6.17
N VAL A 122 -6.03 -15.36 6.32
CA VAL A 122 -4.80 -14.75 5.80
C VAL A 122 -4.85 -14.61 4.28
N PHE A 123 -5.47 -15.53 3.55
CA PHE A 123 -5.71 -15.36 2.11
C PHE A 123 -6.54 -14.09 1.81
N PHE A 124 -7.65 -13.87 2.52
CA PHE A 124 -8.48 -12.68 2.32
C PHE A 124 -7.77 -11.38 2.73
N THR A 125 -7.02 -11.43 3.82
CA THR A 125 -6.15 -10.35 4.28
C THR A 125 -5.08 -10.00 3.24
N SER A 126 -4.34 -10.99 2.73
CA SER A 126 -3.37 -10.80 1.64
C SER A 126 -4.02 -10.32 0.34
N LEU A 127 -5.23 -10.80 0.04
CA LEU A 127 -5.97 -10.37 -1.16
C LEU A 127 -6.34 -8.89 -1.06
N ALA A 128 -6.83 -8.45 0.11
CA ALA A 128 -7.10 -7.04 0.37
C ALA A 128 -5.81 -6.21 0.24
N ASP A 129 -4.73 -6.62 0.90
CA ASP A 129 -3.48 -5.87 0.93
C ASP A 129 -2.84 -5.75 -0.47
N CYS A 130 -2.68 -6.86 -1.21
CA CYS A 130 -2.12 -6.82 -2.56
C CYS A 130 -2.98 -5.99 -3.53
N THR A 131 -4.30 -6.06 -3.40
CA THR A 131 -5.22 -5.29 -4.27
C THR A 131 -5.21 -3.80 -3.92
N SER A 132 -4.97 -3.45 -2.65
CA SER A 132 -4.97 -2.06 -2.18
C SER A 132 -3.93 -1.20 -2.90
N SER A 133 -2.70 -1.69 -3.08
CA SER A 133 -1.61 -0.96 -3.77
C SER A 133 -1.95 -0.65 -5.24
N VAL A 134 -2.85 -1.43 -5.86
CA VAL A 134 -3.29 -1.21 -7.25
C VAL A 134 -4.53 -0.30 -7.34
N VAL A 135 -5.40 -0.30 -6.32
CA VAL A 135 -6.66 0.48 -6.33
C VAL A 135 -6.50 1.86 -5.69
N PHE A 136 -5.65 1.97 -4.65
CA PHE A 136 -5.51 3.21 -3.89
C PHE A 136 -4.78 4.28 -4.71
N ILE A 137 -3.83 3.88 -5.56
CA ILE A 137 -3.09 4.79 -6.43
C ILE A 137 -4.02 5.47 -7.45
N PRO A 138 -4.82 4.76 -8.28
CA PRO A 138 -5.80 5.39 -9.16
C PRO A 138 -6.74 6.36 -8.44
N PHE A 139 -7.25 5.99 -7.26
CA PHE A 139 -8.07 6.91 -6.46
C PHE A 139 -7.32 8.19 -6.07
N MET A 140 -6.07 8.05 -5.59
CA MET A 140 -5.24 9.18 -5.19
C MET A 140 -4.72 10.02 -6.36
N SER A 141 -4.75 9.51 -7.58
CA SER A 141 -4.35 10.23 -8.80
C SER A 141 -5.22 11.44 -9.09
N VAL A 142 -6.44 11.47 -8.55
CA VAL A 142 -7.37 12.60 -8.64
C VAL A 142 -6.95 13.76 -7.72
N TYR A 143 -6.09 13.52 -6.74
CA TYR A 143 -5.57 14.56 -5.83
C TYR A 143 -4.23 15.10 -6.31
N LYS A 144 -3.81 16.27 -5.78
CA LYS A 144 -2.48 16.82 -6.05
C LYS A 144 -1.37 15.78 -5.79
N PRO A 145 -0.32 15.69 -6.62
CA PRO A 145 0.72 14.66 -6.50
C PRO A 145 1.43 14.60 -5.14
N VAL A 146 1.45 15.69 -4.37
CA VAL A 146 2.04 15.73 -3.02
C VAL A 146 1.35 14.76 -2.06
N TYR A 147 0.06 14.50 -2.24
CA TYR A 147 -0.68 13.55 -1.40
C TYR A 147 -0.34 12.09 -1.72
N MET A 148 0.18 11.77 -2.91
CA MET A 148 0.73 10.42 -3.18
C MET A 148 1.89 10.10 -2.24
N THR A 149 2.73 11.09 -1.93
CA THR A 149 3.80 10.92 -0.94
C THR A 149 3.24 10.56 0.43
N ALA A 150 2.12 11.17 0.85
CA ALA A 150 1.46 10.83 2.12
C ALA A 150 0.94 9.39 2.13
N LEU A 151 0.41 8.90 1.01
CA LEU A 151 -0.06 7.52 0.86
C LEU A 151 1.10 6.53 1.08
N TYR A 152 2.23 6.72 0.41
CA TYR A 152 3.41 5.86 0.56
C TYR A 152 4.05 5.96 1.94
N ILE A 153 4.02 7.13 2.59
CA ILE A 153 4.42 7.26 4.00
C ILE A 153 3.52 6.40 4.89
N GLY A 154 2.20 6.46 4.68
CA GLY A 154 1.23 5.62 5.38
C GLY A 154 1.50 4.13 5.20
N GLU A 155 1.74 3.70 3.96
CA GLU A 155 2.12 2.31 3.63
C GLU A 155 3.38 1.88 4.39
N GLY A 156 4.41 2.73 4.49
CA GLY A 156 5.59 2.45 5.32
C GLY A 156 5.29 2.35 6.82
N MET A 157 4.39 3.19 7.33
CA MET A 157 3.98 3.16 8.75
C MET A 157 3.20 1.90 9.13
N SER A 158 2.65 1.19 8.15
CA SER A 158 1.92 -0.07 8.35
C SER A 158 2.80 -1.21 8.87
N GLY A 159 4.13 -1.17 8.67
CA GLY A 159 5.06 -2.09 9.32
C GLY A 159 5.52 -1.60 10.70
N LEU A 160 5.60 -0.28 10.88
CA LEU A 160 6.12 0.34 12.10
C LEU A 160 5.18 0.17 13.29
N PHE A 161 3.88 0.47 13.11
CA PHE A 161 2.94 0.45 14.23
C PHE A 161 2.73 -0.94 14.83
N PRO A 162 2.50 -2.01 14.05
CA PRO A 162 2.44 -3.36 14.61
C PRO A 162 3.74 -3.76 15.29
N GLY A 163 4.89 -3.34 14.75
CA GLY A 163 6.20 -3.56 15.37
C GLY A 163 6.30 -2.97 16.79
N PHE A 164 5.84 -1.75 17.01
CA PHE A 164 5.81 -1.15 18.36
C PHE A 164 4.86 -1.89 19.30
N VAL A 165 3.70 -2.30 18.81
CA VAL A 165 2.71 -3.03 19.61
C VAL A 165 3.24 -4.40 20.02
N ALA A 166 3.85 -5.14 19.09
CA ALA A 166 4.44 -6.45 19.37
C ALA A 166 5.66 -6.38 20.30
N LEU A 167 6.46 -5.33 20.19
CA LEU A 167 7.54 -5.08 21.15
C LEU A 167 6.97 -4.84 22.56
N GLY A 168 5.88 -4.07 22.66
CA GLY A 168 5.16 -3.88 23.93
C GLY A 168 4.49 -5.16 24.44
N GLN A 169 4.07 -6.05 23.54
CA GLN A 169 3.51 -7.36 23.88
C GLN A 169 4.55 -8.33 24.44
N GLY A 170 5.82 -8.15 24.05
CA GLY A 170 6.91 -9.07 24.39
C GLY A 170 7.09 -10.21 23.40
N VAL A 171 6.67 -10.03 22.14
CA VAL A 171 6.82 -11.07 21.09
C VAL A 171 8.29 -11.48 20.95
N GLY A 172 8.55 -12.77 21.00
CA GLY A 172 9.90 -13.34 20.82
C GLY A 172 10.78 -13.29 22.07
N GLN A 173 10.27 -12.90 23.24
CA GLN A 173 11.01 -13.07 24.51
C GLN A 173 11.02 -14.54 24.91
N SER A 174 12.21 -15.15 24.90
CA SER A 174 12.43 -16.54 25.28
C SER A 174 13.57 -16.64 26.29
N SER A 175 13.39 -17.49 27.30
CA SER A 175 14.41 -17.79 28.31
C SER A 175 14.82 -19.25 28.26
N CYS A 176 16.12 -19.53 28.30
CA CYS A 176 16.63 -20.90 28.38
C CYS A 176 16.59 -21.39 29.82
N GLN A 177 15.71 -22.34 30.13
CA GLN A 177 15.54 -22.87 31.48
C GLN A 177 15.90 -24.35 31.53
N ASN A 178 16.41 -24.81 32.68
CA ASN A 178 16.66 -26.23 32.93
C ASN A 178 15.34 -26.93 33.21
N VAL A 179 14.80 -27.64 32.22
CA VAL A 179 13.56 -28.40 32.36
C VAL A 179 13.89 -29.80 32.84
N THR A 180 13.16 -30.25 33.87
CA THR A 180 13.32 -31.58 34.45
C THR A 180 12.49 -32.57 33.65
N LYS A 181 13.13 -33.49 32.93
CA LYS A 181 12.45 -34.57 32.21
C LYS A 181 12.65 -35.90 32.92
N PHE A 182 11.57 -36.67 33.01
CA PHE A 182 11.59 -38.00 33.58
C PHE A 182 11.48 -39.04 32.47
N ASN A 183 12.53 -39.85 32.31
CA ASN A 183 12.50 -40.96 31.36
C ASN A 183 11.98 -42.21 32.07
N GLN A 184 10.74 -42.61 31.77
CA GLN A 184 10.10 -43.79 32.34
C GLN A 184 10.82 -45.10 31.98
N THR A 185 11.47 -45.18 30.82
CA THR A 185 12.12 -46.42 30.33
C THR A 185 13.38 -46.77 31.12
N ILE A 186 14.11 -45.76 31.58
CA ILE A 186 15.37 -45.92 32.35
C ILE A 186 15.24 -45.48 33.81
N ASN A 187 14.04 -45.08 34.24
CA ASN A 187 13.74 -44.56 35.58
C ASN A 187 14.75 -43.49 36.06
N MET A 188 15.14 -42.59 35.14
CA MET A 188 16.10 -41.52 35.42
C MET A 188 15.50 -40.16 35.14
N THR A 189 15.75 -39.24 36.07
CA THR A 189 15.49 -37.82 35.91
C THR A 189 16.73 -37.15 35.35
N TYR A 190 16.59 -36.44 34.23
CA TYR A 190 17.66 -35.66 33.64
C TYR A 190 17.20 -34.22 33.39
N TYR A 191 18.16 -33.30 33.36
CA TYR A 191 17.90 -31.90 33.05
C TYR A 191 18.23 -31.67 31.58
N GLU A 192 17.29 -31.09 30.86
CA GLU A 192 17.49 -30.66 29.49
C GLU A 192 17.25 -29.16 29.42
N MET A 193 18.16 -28.45 28.76
CA MET A 193 18.00 -27.02 28.55
C MET A 193 16.99 -26.83 27.43
N GLU A 194 15.81 -26.31 27.75
CA GLU A 194 14.78 -26.00 26.76
C GLU A 194 14.51 -24.50 26.72
N MET A 195 14.12 -24.02 25.54
CA MET A 195 13.67 -22.65 25.38
C MET A 195 12.22 -22.55 25.83
N VAL A 196 11.98 -21.74 26.85
CA VAL A 196 10.64 -21.45 27.36
C VAL A 196 10.29 -20.03 26.95
N TYR A 197 9.22 -19.88 26.17
CA TYR A 197 8.68 -18.58 25.81
C TYR A 197 8.12 -17.89 27.06
N GLU A 198 8.51 -16.64 27.29
CA GLU A 198 7.95 -15.86 28.40
C GLU A 198 6.48 -15.50 28.09
N GLY A 199 5.70 -15.28 29.14
CA GLY A 199 4.28 -14.93 29.00
C GLY A 199 4.11 -13.58 28.31
N LEU A 200 3.24 -13.53 27.30
CA LEU A 200 2.88 -12.30 26.59
C LEU A 200 2.19 -11.31 27.55
N ASN A 201 2.51 -10.01 27.44
CA ASN A 201 1.85 -8.97 28.24
C ASN A 201 0.35 -8.86 27.95
N PHE A 202 -0.06 -9.23 26.74
CA PHE A 202 -1.45 -9.35 26.32
C PHE A 202 -1.60 -10.43 25.23
N PRO A 203 -2.77 -11.04 25.07
CA PRO A 203 -2.96 -12.17 24.16
C PRO A 203 -2.96 -11.76 22.67
N VAL A 204 -2.61 -12.71 21.80
CA VAL A 204 -2.63 -12.59 20.33
C VAL A 204 -3.96 -12.04 19.79
N ARG A 205 -5.08 -12.42 20.43
CA ARG A 205 -6.42 -11.91 20.12
C ARG A 205 -6.49 -10.38 20.09
N ASP A 206 -5.89 -9.73 21.08
CA ASP A 206 -5.97 -8.29 21.26
C ASP A 206 -5.09 -7.56 20.23
N PHE A 207 -3.99 -8.20 19.80
CA PHE A 207 -3.19 -7.75 18.66
C PHE A 207 -4.02 -7.71 17.37
N PHE A 208 -4.80 -8.77 17.08
CA PHE A 208 -5.69 -8.78 15.91
C PHE A 208 -6.81 -7.72 16.01
N PHE A 209 -7.33 -7.44 17.21
CA PHE A 209 -8.27 -6.32 17.41
C PHE A 209 -7.61 -4.97 17.11
N PHE A 210 -6.35 -4.78 17.50
CA PHE A 210 -5.57 -3.61 17.13
C PHE A 210 -5.47 -3.47 15.59
N LEU A 211 -5.13 -4.54 14.86
CA LEU A 211 -5.08 -4.51 13.39
C LEU A 211 -6.44 -4.15 12.77
N CYS A 212 -7.54 -4.73 13.30
CA CYS A 212 -8.89 -4.36 12.89
C CYS A 212 -9.17 -2.86 13.15
N GLY A 213 -8.77 -2.34 14.30
CA GLY A 213 -8.89 -0.91 14.63
C GLY A 213 -8.15 -0.01 13.64
N MET A 214 -6.93 -0.39 13.24
CA MET A 214 -6.16 0.33 12.23
C MET A 214 -6.82 0.30 10.85
N MET A 215 -7.45 -0.83 10.47
CA MET A 215 -8.24 -0.90 9.24
C MET A 215 -9.47 0.01 9.29
N VAL A 216 -10.14 0.09 10.43
CA VAL A 216 -11.26 1.04 10.62
C VAL A 216 -10.79 2.49 10.53
N ILE A 217 -9.63 2.82 11.11
CA ILE A 217 -9.02 4.16 10.99
C ILE A 217 -8.71 4.49 9.53
N SER A 218 -8.17 3.54 8.75
CA SER A 218 -7.97 3.72 7.31
C SER A 218 -9.30 3.94 6.58
N GLY A 219 -10.34 3.17 6.90
CA GLY A 219 -11.70 3.35 6.39
C GLY A 219 -12.29 4.72 6.70
N ILE A 220 -12.09 5.22 7.92
CA ILE A 220 -12.51 6.57 8.30
C ILE A 220 -11.72 7.61 7.49
N GLY A 221 -10.40 7.47 7.37
CA GLY A 221 -9.56 8.35 6.55
C GLY A 221 -10.04 8.42 5.10
N PHE A 222 -10.31 7.25 4.50
CA PHE A 222 -10.88 7.14 3.16
C PHE A 222 -12.26 7.80 3.04
N THR A 223 -13.13 7.56 4.01
CA THR A 223 -14.47 8.16 4.08
C THR A 223 -14.41 9.68 4.13
N MET A 224 -13.51 10.22 4.96
CA MET A 224 -13.29 11.65 5.08
C MET A 224 -12.76 12.24 3.77
N LEU A 225 -11.78 11.61 3.13
CA LEU A 225 -11.30 12.04 1.80
C LEU A 225 -12.45 12.07 0.78
N ASN A 226 -13.31 11.04 0.77
CA ASN A 226 -14.36 10.92 -0.22
C ASN A 226 -15.56 11.86 -0.01
N PHE A 227 -15.93 12.16 1.24
CA PHE A 227 -17.13 12.95 1.53
C PHE A 227 -16.86 14.40 1.92
N LEU A 228 -15.71 14.72 2.52
CA LEU A 228 -15.46 16.06 3.04
C LEU A 228 -15.29 17.05 1.87
N PRO A 229 -16.12 18.11 1.77
CA PRO A 229 -16.01 19.09 0.70
C PRO A 229 -14.67 19.81 0.68
N HIS A 230 -14.03 19.93 1.85
CA HIS A 230 -12.69 20.50 2.01
C HIS A 230 -11.63 19.66 1.29
N CYS A 231 -11.69 18.33 1.43
CA CYS A 231 -10.78 17.42 0.73
C CYS A 231 -11.00 17.45 -0.79
N LYS A 232 -12.27 17.58 -1.24
CA LYS A 232 -12.58 17.68 -2.67
C LYS A 232 -12.04 18.94 -3.35
N LYS A 233 -11.79 20.03 -2.61
CA LYS A 233 -11.16 21.23 -3.17
C LYS A 233 -9.72 20.99 -3.62
N GLU A 234 -9.07 20.01 -3.02
CA GLU A 234 -7.69 19.61 -3.32
C GLU A 234 -7.60 18.58 -4.45
N GLN A 235 -8.73 18.18 -5.03
CA GLN A 235 -8.77 17.35 -6.24
C GLN A 235 -8.44 18.19 -7.48
N ILE A 236 -7.68 17.60 -8.39
CA ILE A 236 -7.37 18.19 -9.69
C ILE A 236 -8.65 18.16 -10.52
N GLN A 237 -9.16 19.34 -10.90
CA GLN A 237 -10.30 19.43 -11.79
C GLN A 237 -9.90 18.91 -13.19
N PRO A 238 -10.69 18.00 -13.81
CA PRO A 238 -10.44 17.62 -15.19
C PRO A 238 -10.58 18.86 -16.08
N LYS A 239 -9.54 19.21 -16.84
CA LYS A 239 -9.64 20.26 -17.87
C LYS A 239 -10.77 19.87 -18.83
N PRO A 240 -11.73 20.76 -19.15
CA PRO A 240 -12.67 20.48 -20.23
C PRO A 240 -11.85 20.28 -21.52
N LYS A 241 -12.04 19.14 -22.19
CA LYS A 241 -11.48 18.91 -23.53
C LYS A 241 -11.92 20.08 -24.41
N SER A 242 -11.02 21.00 -24.74
CA SER A 242 -11.30 22.02 -25.73
C SER A 242 -11.63 21.30 -27.04
N PRO A 243 -12.73 21.65 -27.72
CA PRO A 243 -13.00 21.08 -29.03
C PRO A 243 -11.83 21.46 -29.92
N SER A 244 -11.16 20.44 -30.48
CA SER A 244 -10.10 20.59 -31.46
C SER A 244 -10.59 21.55 -32.54
N VAL A 245 -10.07 22.78 -32.54
CA VAL A 245 -10.30 23.70 -33.64
C VAL A 245 -9.61 23.07 -34.83
N VAL A 246 -10.41 22.45 -35.71
CA VAL A 246 -9.97 22.00 -37.03
C VAL A 246 -9.54 23.26 -37.78
N SER A 247 -8.25 23.57 -37.76
CA SER A 247 -7.67 24.54 -38.67
C SER A 247 -7.71 23.93 -40.07
N MET A 248 -8.67 24.39 -40.87
CA MET A 248 -8.78 24.07 -42.29
C MET A 248 -7.53 24.58 -43.04
N PRO A 249 -7.00 23.87 -44.06
CA PRO A 249 -5.77 24.28 -44.72
C PRO A 249 -5.97 25.58 -45.50
N TYR A 250 -5.06 26.53 -45.30
CA TYR A 250 -4.92 27.74 -46.10
C TYR A 250 -4.52 27.36 -47.54
N VAL A 251 -5.42 27.59 -48.49
CA VAL A 251 -5.12 27.52 -49.93
C VAL A 251 -4.57 28.87 -50.35
N ASP A 252 -3.33 28.86 -50.82
CA ASP A 252 -2.65 30.01 -51.40
C ASP A 252 -3.24 30.32 -52.78
N SER A 253 -3.69 31.56 -52.99
CA SER A 253 -3.96 32.09 -54.33
C SER A 253 -3.76 33.60 -54.37
N THR A 254 -2.70 33.96 -55.07
CA THR A 254 -2.26 35.23 -55.66
C THR A 254 -3.37 36.20 -56.12
N PHE A 255 -3.19 37.49 -55.78
CA PHE A 255 -3.73 38.81 -56.23
C PHE A 255 -4.46 38.93 -57.60
N PRO A 256 -5.20 40.05 -57.96
CA PRO A 256 -5.28 41.40 -57.33
C PRO A 256 -6.71 42.04 -57.20
N THR A 257 -6.77 43.20 -56.53
CA THR A 257 -7.89 44.15 -56.36
C THR A 257 -8.50 44.69 -57.68
N PRO A 258 -9.79 45.13 -57.73
CA PRO A 258 -10.11 46.55 -57.51
C PRO A 258 -11.47 46.91 -56.85
N ALA A 259 -11.51 48.18 -56.44
CA ALA A 259 -12.54 49.09 -55.93
C ALA A 259 -14.07 48.87 -56.14
N HIS A 260 -14.84 49.70 -55.41
CA HIS A 260 -16.30 49.96 -55.41
C HIS A 260 -17.10 49.06 -54.44
N ALA A 261 -18.04 49.51 -53.60
CA ALA A 261 -18.73 50.78 -53.44
C ALA A 261 -19.54 50.83 -52.12
N LEU A 262 -19.58 52.04 -51.55
CA LEU A 262 -20.72 52.75 -50.94
C LEU A 262 -21.39 52.35 -49.60
N ARG A 263 -21.53 53.46 -48.81
CA ARG A 263 -22.65 53.91 -47.96
C ARG A 263 -22.77 53.33 -46.54
N ASN A 264 -22.44 54.15 -45.54
CA ASN A 264 -23.31 55.10 -44.79
C ASN A 264 -24.12 54.34 -43.74
N THR A 265 -24.20 54.72 -42.46
CA THR A 265 -24.41 56.06 -41.87
C THR A 265 -24.15 55.90 -40.36
N THR A 266 -23.19 56.63 -39.76
CA THR A 266 -23.34 57.85 -38.91
C THR A 266 -24.08 57.70 -37.56
N ASN A 267 -23.33 58.05 -36.49
CA ASN A 267 -23.65 58.92 -35.33
C ASN A 267 -23.27 58.26 -33.99
N SER A 268 -22.12 58.62 -33.41
CA SER A 268 -21.87 59.80 -32.53
C SER A 268 -22.17 59.48 -31.06
N THR A 269 -21.11 59.19 -30.30
CA THR A 269 -20.60 59.98 -29.16
C THR A 269 -21.49 59.93 -27.92
N ASP A 270 -20.99 59.26 -26.86
CA ASP A 270 -20.75 59.96 -25.60
C ASP A 270 -19.71 59.23 -24.74
N ILE A 271 -18.69 60.01 -24.38
CA ILE A 271 -17.65 59.71 -23.40
C ILE A 271 -18.21 60.14 -22.04
N SER A 272 -18.24 59.25 -21.06
CA SER A 272 -18.09 59.67 -19.66
C SER A 272 -17.32 58.63 -18.86
N THR A 273 -16.13 59.08 -18.48
CA THR A 273 -15.14 58.49 -17.60
C THR A 273 -15.72 58.19 -16.22
N TYR A 274 -15.60 56.95 -15.77
CA TYR A 274 -15.43 56.60 -14.35
C TYR A 274 -14.30 55.56 -14.25
N SER A 275 -13.09 56.06 -14.05
CA SER A 275 -11.90 55.30 -13.70
C SER A 275 -11.64 55.45 -12.21
N VAL A 276 -11.91 54.44 -11.39
CA VAL A 276 -11.30 54.28 -10.06
C VAL A 276 -11.12 52.79 -9.74
N LEU A 277 -9.87 52.34 -9.89
CA LEU A 277 -9.12 51.39 -9.06
C LEU A 277 -9.72 49.99 -8.80
N TYR A 278 -9.16 48.96 -9.45
CA TYR A 278 -8.76 47.68 -8.84
C TYR A 278 -7.84 46.92 -9.82
N GLU A 279 -6.61 47.40 -9.92
CA GLU A 279 -5.51 46.74 -10.62
C GLU A 279 -4.64 46.08 -9.55
N ASP A 280 -4.96 44.82 -9.21
CA ASP A 280 -4.06 43.95 -8.42
C ASP A 280 -4.44 42.45 -8.43
N ALA A 281 -5.53 42.04 -9.09
CA ALA A 281 -5.96 40.63 -9.11
C ALA A 281 -5.39 39.78 -10.28
N HIS A 282 -4.58 40.37 -11.17
CA HIS A 282 -4.11 39.68 -12.37
C HIS A 282 -2.72 39.05 -12.25
N LEU A 283 -1.87 39.52 -11.33
CA LEU A 283 -0.50 38.98 -11.18
C LEU A 283 -0.47 37.63 -10.44
N ASP A 284 -1.35 37.43 -9.44
CA ASP A 284 -1.50 36.15 -8.74
C ASP A 284 -2.13 35.05 -9.60
N ARG A 285 -3.00 35.43 -10.55
CA ARG A 285 -3.66 34.48 -11.47
C ARG A 285 -2.69 33.92 -12.52
N SER A 286 -1.71 34.72 -12.94
CA SER A 286 -0.64 34.27 -13.85
C SER A 286 0.37 33.35 -13.18
N LEU A 287 0.72 33.56 -11.90
CA LEU A 287 1.60 32.66 -11.14
C LEU A 287 0.92 31.33 -10.78
N SER A 288 -0.39 31.37 -10.52
CA SER A 288 -1.21 30.17 -10.27
C SER A 288 -1.42 29.34 -11.55
N GLN A 289 -1.60 29.99 -12.70
CA GLN A 289 -1.73 29.30 -14.00
C GLN A 289 -0.42 28.68 -14.49
N SER A 290 0.74 29.30 -14.22
CA SER A 290 2.05 28.71 -14.55
C SER A 290 2.38 27.48 -13.70
N ALA A 291 1.97 27.46 -12.43
CA ALA A 291 2.18 26.29 -11.56
C ALA A 291 1.24 25.11 -11.88
N GLN A 292 0.05 25.41 -12.42
CA GLN A 292 -1.02 24.45 -12.71
C GLN A 292 -0.91 23.82 -14.11
N SER A 293 -0.27 24.48 -15.09
CA SER A 293 0.15 23.81 -16.33
C SER A 293 1.25 22.79 -16.03
N ASP A 294 2.21 23.14 -15.17
CA ASP A 294 3.41 22.35 -14.90
C ASP A 294 3.16 20.99 -14.22
N THR A 295 2.09 20.81 -13.44
CA THR A 295 1.81 19.54 -12.73
C THR A 295 0.86 18.62 -13.48
N THR A 296 -0.11 19.17 -14.22
CA THR A 296 -0.97 18.38 -15.12
C THR A 296 -0.17 17.90 -16.32
N ASP A 297 0.73 18.74 -16.86
CA ASP A 297 1.72 18.29 -17.83
C ASP A 297 2.56 17.16 -17.24
N LYS A 298 3.06 17.23 -16.01
CA LYS A 298 3.95 16.18 -15.47
C LYS A 298 3.32 14.78 -15.39
N GLN A 299 2.02 14.62 -15.11
CA GLN A 299 1.37 13.29 -15.09
C GLN A 299 1.05 12.77 -16.51
N ASP A 300 0.48 13.60 -17.39
CA ASP A 300 0.24 13.25 -18.80
C ASP A 300 1.57 13.00 -19.54
N VAL A 301 2.60 13.80 -19.25
CA VAL A 301 3.97 13.65 -19.75
C VAL A 301 4.62 12.38 -19.19
N GLN A 302 4.34 11.96 -17.96
CA GLN A 302 4.94 10.76 -17.37
C GLN A 302 4.30 9.46 -17.92
N GLU A 303 2.99 9.48 -18.20
CA GLU A 303 2.30 8.39 -18.90
C GLU A 303 2.68 8.34 -20.40
N GLU A 304 2.80 9.49 -21.07
CA GLU A 304 3.40 9.58 -22.41
C GLU A 304 4.87 9.13 -22.44
N ASN A 305 5.68 9.48 -21.44
CA ASN A 305 7.09 9.12 -21.36
C ASN A 305 7.28 7.62 -21.10
N PHE A 306 6.41 7.02 -20.26
CA PHE A 306 6.38 5.57 -20.09
C PHE A 306 5.91 4.88 -21.38
N ALA A 307 4.92 5.41 -22.08
CA ALA A 307 4.50 4.90 -23.39
C ALA A 307 5.62 5.00 -24.43
N LYS A 308 6.38 6.10 -24.44
CA LYS A 308 7.55 6.37 -25.31
C LYS A 308 8.80 5.56 -24.94
N LEU A 309 8.84 4.90 -23.79
CA LEU A 309 9.97 4.09 -23.35
C LEU A 309 10.18 2.86 -24.25
N SER A 310 11.44 2.54 -24.56
CA SER A 310 11.80 1.35 -25.33
C SER A 310 11.25 0.08 -24.67
N ILE A 311 10.84 -0.89 -25.49
CA ILE A 311 10.37 -2.21 -25.02
C ILE A 311 11.41 -2.87 -24.11
N GLU A 312 12.70 -2.68 -24.39
CA GLU A 312 13.80 -3.19 -23.56
C GLU A 312 13.83 -2.54 -22.18
N THR A 313 13.62 -1.23 -22.09
CA THR A 313 13.57 -0.50 -20.81
C THR A 313 12.33 -0.90 -20.00
N LYS A 314 11.18 -1.10 -20.66
CA LYS A 314 9.97 -1.61 -20.01
C LYS A 314 10.18 -3.03 -19.48
N ALA A 315 10.77 -3.91 -20.28
CA ALA A 315 11.10 -5.28 -19.86
C ALA A 315 12.09 -5.28 -18.69
N TYR A 316 13.11 -4.41 -18.71
CA TYR A 316 14.06 -4.23 -17.62
C TYR A 316 13.39 -3.73 -16.33
N LEU A 317 12.52 -2.73 -16.42
CA LEU A 317 11.77 -2.21 -15.26
C LEU A 317 10.82 -3.26 -14.68
N LEU A 318 10.10 -4.01 -15.53
CA LEU A 318 9.24 -5.11 -15.10
C LEU A 318 10.04 -6.25 -14.46
N LEU A 319 11.23 -6.55 -14.99
CA LEU A 319 12.13 -7.54 -14.41
C LEU A 319 12.64 -7.08 -13.04
N ILE A 320 13.02 -5.82 -12.87
CA ILE A 320 13.38 -5.26 -11.55
C ILE A 320 12.21 -5.36 -10.58
N ILE A 321 11.00 -4.94 -10.98
CA ILE A 321 9.81 -5.03 -10.12
C ILE A 321 9.53 -6.49 -9.75
N GLY A 322 9.68 -7.43 -10.69
CA GLY A 322 9.53 -8.86 -10.45
C GLY A 322 10.56 -9.39 -9.44
N VAL A 323 11.84 -9.02 -9.59
CA VAL A 323 12.90 -9.40 -8.65
C VAL A 323 12.67 -8.79 -7.27
N LEU A 324 12.29 -7.51 -7.20
CA LEU A 324 12.00 -6.83 -5.93
C LEU A 324 10.76 -7.43 -5.24
N SER A 325 9.72 -7.78 -6.00
CA SER A 325 8.51 -8.41 -5.45
C SER A 325 8.80 -9.84 -4.96
N PHE A 326 9.59 -10.61 -5.72
CA PHE A 326 10.03 -11.95 -5.33
C PHE A 326 10.91 -11.92 -4.07
N ALA A 327 11.88 -11.00 -4.04
CA ALA A 327 12.77 -10.85 -2.90
C ALA A 327 12.02 -10.35 -1.67
N GLY A 328 11.24 -9.27 -1.81
CA GLY A 328 10.52 -8.62 -0.71
C GLY A 328 9.40 -9.48 -0.14
N ASN A 329 8.46 -9.93 -0.97
CA ASN A 329 7.22 -10.57 -0.51
C ASN A 329 7.31 -12.11 -0.45
N GLY A 330 8.32 -12.69 -1.09
CA GLY A 330 8.55 -14.14 -1.09
C GLY A 330 9.68 -14.54 -0.13
N LEU A 331 10.92 -14.28 -0.56
CA LEU A 331 12.10 -14.85 0.08
C LEU A 331 12.42 -14.18 1.43
N LEU A 332 12.45 -12.85 1.49
CA LEU A 332 12.91 -12.12 2.67
C LEU A 332 11.91 -12.14 3.83
N SER A 333 10.60 -11.99 3.56
CA SER A 333 9.58 -12.12 4.60
C SER A 333 9.64 -13.50 5.28
N SER A 334 9.76 -14.55 4.48
CA SER A 334 9.88 -15.93 4.99
C SER A 334 11.15 -16.12 5.81
N THR A 335 12.32 -15.64 5.34
CA THR A 335 13.60 -15.82 6.04
C THR A 335 13.77 -14.92 7.28
N SER A 336 13.16 -13.74 7.30
CA SER A 336 13.21 -12.82 8.45
C SER A 336 12.60 -13.45 9.71
N THR A 337 11.55 -14.25 9.53
CA THR A 337 10.90 -15.00 10.61
C THR A 337 11.82 -16.09 11.17
N TYR A 338 12.59 -16.78 10.33
CA TYR A 338 13.57 -17.76 10.81
C TYR A 338 14.81 -17.12 11.45
N SER A 339 15.10 -15.86 11.10
CA SER A 339 16.29 -15.14 11.60
C SER A 339 16.09 -14.57 13.00
N SER A 340 14.84 -14.45 13.45
CA SER A 340 14.47 -14.04 14.81
C SER A 340 14.40 -15.20 15.81
N LEU A 341 14.61 -16.45 15.34
CA LEU A 341 14.79 -17.57 16.25
C LEU A 341 16.09 -17.42 17.05
N PRO A 342 16.08 -17.72 18.36
CA PRO A 342 17.31 -17.91 19.09
C PRO A 342 18.06 -19.10 18.50
N TYR A 343 19.36 -18.95 18.23
CA TYR A 343 20.23 -19.95 17.59
C TYR A 343 20.33 -21.31 18.33
N GLY A 344 19.59 -21.53 19.42
CA GLY A 344 19.63 -22.74 20.26
C GLY A 344 18.74 -23.90 19.81
N GLU A 345 17.72 -23.69 18.96
CA GLU A 345 16.73 -24.75 18.67
C GLU A 345 17.30 -25.94 17.87
N LYS A 346 18.35 -25.72 17.07
CA LYS A 346 18.95 -26.78 16.23
C LYS A 346 19.93 -27.71 16.95
N HIS A 347 20.29 -27.44 18.20
CA HIS A 347 21.20 -28.32 18.95
C HIS A 347 20.50 -29.41 19.77
N ILE A 348 19.17 -29.51 19.72
CA ILE A 348 18.37 -30.45 20.54
C ILE A 348 17.61 -31.46 19.66
N ILE A 349 18.19 -31.85 18.52
CA ILE A 349 17.72 -33.03 17.79
C ILE A 349 18.92 -33.97 17.61
N SER A 350 18.94 -35.03 18.44
CA SER A 350 19.82 -36.22 18.42
C SER A 350 21.16 -36.16 19.18
N PRO A 351 21.30 -36.88 20.31
CA PRO A 351 22.59 -37.35 20.80
C PRO A 351 22.93 -38.70 20.16
N SER A 352 23.01 -38.80 18.82
CA SER A 352 23.63 -39.97 18.18
C SER A 352 24.02 -39.70 16.73
N ARG A 353 25.21 -39.11 16.55
CA ARG A 353 26.26 -39.49 15.60
C ARG A 353 27.09 -38.27 15.23
N SER A 354 28.31 -38.29 15.74
CA SER A 354 29.48 -37.61 15.21
C SER A 354 29.52 -37.57 13.67
N VAL A 355 29.34 -36.38 13.08
CA VAL A 355 30.13 -35.97 11.90
C VAL A 355 30.41 -34.47 12.03
N THR A 356 31.68 -34.20 12.26
CA THR A 356 32.35 -32.91 12.19
C THR A 356 32.13 -32.27 10.82
N SER A 357 31.53 -31.08 10.74
CA SER A 357 31.82 -30.13 9.67
C SER A 357 31.75 -28.70 10.21
N GLN A 358 32.91 -28.21 10.61
CA GLN A 358 33.26 -26.81 10.78
C GLN A 358 32.82 -26.00 9.55
N ILE A 359 31.89 -25.06 9.72
CA ILE A 359 31.82 -23.86 8.87
C ILE A 359 31.96 -22.68 9.82
N GLN A 360 33.22 -22.32 10.01
CA GLN A 360 33.68 -21.14 10.74
C GLN A 360 33.59 -19.95 9.77
N TRP A 361 32.59 -19.08 9.94
CA TRP A 361 32.58 -17.78 9.27
C TRP A 361 33.65 -16.90 9.92
N ARG A 362 34.81 -16.77 9.27
CA ARG A 362 35.79 -15.73 9.56
C ARG A 362 35.48 -14.51 8.71
N ALA A 363 35.53 -13.35 9.34
CA ALA A 363 35.78 -12.07 8.68
C ALA A 363 37.16 -12.07 8.00
#